data_AF-A0A8C5SN06-F1
#
_entry.id   AF-A0A8C5SN06-F1
#
_cell.length_a   1.000
_cell.length_b   1.000
_cell.length_c   1.000
_cell.angle_alpha   90.00
_cell.angle_beta   90.00
_cell.angle_gamma   90.00
#
_symmetry.space_group_name_H-M   'P 1'
#
loop_
_entity.id
_entity.type
_entity.pdbx_description
1 polymer ?
#
loop_
_entity_poly.entity_id
_entity_poly.type
_entity_poly.pdbx_seq_one_letter_code
_entity_poly.pdbx_strand_id
1 'polypeptide(L)'
;MGIQKQLEPDNLSKADAVKGFLVFIKSLKKATKEEILQLLRNENNTEILPQLVDAVASTHTSASLEAMLDFLDFKNKSGSLLQERFLYASGFTSHPNELLLRSLINKFRSPIGNNEIREMVIIIAGALIRKLCNIGGCKLPAVVETKKLIFQGLNRADKADDVKMFLLALKNALLPEAVPVLLKFVESGEGPISNIAVTALQRYHHSSITTEVKKTMNRIYHQNYKVHEKTVRTTAAAIIFNSNPSFMEVKNLLLSIGELPLEMNKYMLSLVQDILRFEMPASKMIRKVLKDILIHNYDRFSKMGSSSAFSGYLTRDQVLSSTYSLDILYSGSGILRRSNMNIFLFNKFAQLHASQVVIEAQGLESIIATSADEGEENLDSFAGLSAIMLDVQLRPVTFFQGYSDLMSKMFSATGDPINVVKGLILLLDFSQAIQLQSGLICSAEFKGGMTIDASGGMEFSLWYRESKTKVKNRGAVAMVGNFVVDAMFVNSGLETTTEIEAMLDFVTTVKFSQYPFLVCMQMDKTESPFRQYLTKYESLPSGKPYISRKRKVNLLAGSEYPLHQENSNMCREVFSDQADLSEAWF
;
A
#
# COMPACT_ATOMS: atom_id res chain seq x y z
N MET A 1 27.98 -12.88 16.13
CA MET A 1 27.70 -11.46 15.80
C MET A 1 26.35 -11.13 16.42
N GLY A 2 26.25 -10.10 17.26
CA GLY A 2 25.03 -9.83 18.04
C GLY A 2 23.85 -9.43 17.16
N ILE A 3 22.64 -9.89 17.49
CA ILE A 3 21.38 -9.63 16.77
C ILE A 3 21.13 -8.10 16.63
N GLN A 4 21.50 -7.30 17.64
CA GLN A 4 21.39 -5.84 17.61
C GLN A 4 22.12 -5.19 16.42
N LYS A 5 23.32 -5.66 16.06
CA LYS A 5 24.07 -5.12 14.90
C LYS A 5 23.39 -5.38 13.56
N GLN A 6 22.61 -6.46 13.48
CA GLN A 6 21.85 -6.79 12.27
C GLN A 6 20.57 -5.94 12.15
N LEU A 7 20.07 -5.38 13.25
CA LEU A 7 18.83 -4.60 13.30
C LEU A 7 19.05 -3.08 13.22
N GLU A 8 20.29 -2.62 13.01
CA GLU A 8 20.59 -1.21 12.80
C GLU A 8 19.79 -0.63 11.60
N PRO A 9 19.29 0.62 11.68
CA PRO A 9 18.42 1.21 10.65
C PRO A 9 18.99 1.18 9.23
N ASP A 10 20.30 1.31 9.08
CA ASP A 10 21.01 1.30 7.79
C ASP A 10 21.05 -0.09 7.16
N ASN A 11 21.01 -1.13 8.00
CA ASN A 11 21.06 -2.52 7.57
C ASN A 11 19.66 -3.12 7.32
N LEU A 12 18.58 -2.39 7.61
CA LEU A 12 17.20 -2.88 7.39
C LEU A 12 16.89 -3.20 5.92
N SER A 13 17.59 -2.60 4.97
CA SER A 13 17.45 -2.93 3.55
C SER A 13 18.12 -4.26 3.15
N LYS A 14 18.87 -4.91 4.06
CA LYS A 14 19.60 -6.15 3.81
C LYS A 14 18.86 -7.37 4.35
N ALA A 15 19.05 -8.50 3.69
CA ALA A 15 18.41 -9.76 4.10
C ALA A 15 18.89 -10.28 5.47
N ASP A 16 20.09 -9.89 5.91
CA ASP A 16 20.63 -10.28 7.22
C ASP A 16 19.84 -9.70 8.39
N ALA A 17 19.25 -8.50 8.24
CA ALA A 17 18.36 -7.91 9.23
C ALA A 17 17.10 -8.76 9.42
N VAL A 18 16.50 -9.21 8.31
CA VAL A 18 15.32 -10.07 8.31
C VAL A 18 15.61 -11.40 9.00
N LYS A 19 16.77 -12.01 8.72
CA LYS A 19 17.19 -13.25 9.42
C LYS A 19 17.32 -13.05 10.92
N GLY A 20 18.03 -11.98 11.33
CA GLY A 20 18.22 -11.64 12.73
C GLY A 20 16.87 -11.50 13.45
N PHE A 21 15.94 -10.80 12.80
CA PHE A 21 14.55 -10.66 13.25
C PHE A 21 13.81 -12.00 13.40
N LEU A 22 13.86 -12.88 12.39
CA LEU A 22 13.18 -14.18 12.45
C LEU A 22 13.75 -15.10 13.55
N VAL A 23 15.06 -15.09 13.75
CA VAL A 23 15.73 -15.82 14.83
C VAL A 23 15.29 -15.24 16.18
N PHE A 24 15.26 -13.92 16.31
CA PHE A 24 14.90 -13.25 17.56
C PHE A 24 13.44 -13.53 17.97
N ILE A 25 12.50 -13.53 17.03
CA ILE A 25 11.09 -13.90 17.28
C ILE A 25 11.00 -15.32 17.86
N LYS A 26 11.83 -16.27 17.41
CA LYS A 26 11.82 -17.64 17.95
C LYS A 26 12.18 -17.67 19.44
N SER A 27 13.13 -16.83 19.87
CA SER A 27 13.50 -16.70 21.27
C SER A 27 12.41 -15.99 22.07
N LEU A 28 11.86 -14.89 21.55
CA LEU A 28 10.81 -14.12 22.22
C LEU A 28 9.52 -14.92 22.44
N LYS A 29 9.17 -15.86 21.55
CA LYS A 29 8.02 -16.76 21.74
C LYS A 29 8.12 -17.62 23.00
N LYS A 30 9.32 -17.82 23.55
CA LYS A 30 9.57 -18.59 24.78
C LYS A 30 9.79 -17.70 26.02
N ALA A 31 9.95 -16.39 25.83
CA ALA A 31 10.28 -15.46 26.89
C ALA A 31 9.04 -15.09 27.74
N THR A 32 9.29 -14.74 29.00
CA THR A 32 8.25 -14.26 29.92
C THR A 32 7.97 -12.77 29.72
N LYS A 33 6.87 -12.28 30.30
CA LYS A 33 6.48 -10.86 30.23
C LYS A 33 7.58 -9.96 30.80
N GLU A 34 8.13 -10.33 31.96
CA GLU A 34 9.13 -9.57 32.70
C GLU A 34 10.44 -9.48 31.92
N GLU A 35 10.88 -10.58 31.31
CA GLU A 35 12.09 -10.62 30.46
C GLU A 35 11.96 -9.70 29.25
N ILE A 36 10.81 -9.75 28.56
CA ILE A 36 10.54 -8.89 27.39
C ILE A 36 10.52 -7.41 27.81
N LEU A 37 9.88 -7.09 28.93
CA LEU A 37 9.75 -5.73 29.41
C LEU A 37 11.09 -5.17 29.91
N GLN A 38 11.92 -5.98 30.56
CA GLN A 38 13.30 -5.62 30.90
C GLN A 38 14.13 -5.35 29.65
N LEU A 39 14.00 -6.19 28.61
CA LEU A 39 14.70 -5.99 27.34
C LEU A 39 14.32 -4.65 26.70
N LEU A 40 13.03 -4.31 26.67
CA LEU A 40 12.55 -3.05 26.08
C LEU A 40 12.98 -1.81 26.89
N ARG A 41 13.01 -1.89 28.22
CA ARG A 41 13.40 -0.77 29.10
C ARG A 41 14.91 -0.57 29.18
N ASN A 42 15.69 -1.63 29.03
CA ASN A 42 17.15 -1.56 29.13
C ASN A 42 17.81 -1.17 27.80
N GLU A 43 17.07 -1.15 26.69
CA GLU A 43 17.60 -0.71 25.41
C GLU A 43 17.73 0.82 25.37
N ASN A 44 18.97 1.29 25.52
CA ASN A 44 19.29 2.71 25.48
C ASN A 44 19.42 3.24 24.05
N ASN A 45 19.58 2.36 23.05
CA ASN A 45 19.70 2.78 21.67
C ASN A 45 18.31 3.06 21.05
N THR A 46 17.96 4.34 20.98
CA THR A 46 16.70 4.83 20.41
C THR A 46 16.51 4.46 18.93
N GLU A 47 17.59 4.14 18.20
CA GLU A 47 17.54 3.74 16.80
C GLU A 47 17.21 2.27 16.57
N ILE A 48 17.46 1.40 17.56
CA ILE A 48 17.18 -0.05 17.50
C ILE A 48 15.83 -0.36 18.16
N LEU A 49 15.39 0.49 19.09
CA LEU A 49 14.14 0.30 19.82
C LEU A 49 12.90 0.09 18.91
N PRO A 50 12.71 0.80 17.78
CA PRO A 50 11.61 0.53 16.85
C PRO A 50 11.61 -0.90 16.28
N GLN A 51 12.78 -1.47 16.00
CA GLN A 51 12.97 -2.81 15.45
C GLN A 51 12.69 -3.88 16.51
N LEU A 52 13.01 -3.60 17.78
CA LEU A 52 12.61 -4.45 18.90
C LEU A 52 11.09 -4.44 19.08
N VAL A 53 10.46 -3.28 18.96
CA VAL A 53 8.99 -3.16 18.97
C VAL A 53 8.37 -3.99 17.84
N ASP A 54 8.90 -3.90 16.62
CA ASP A 54 8.45 -4.72 15.48
C ASP A 54 8.55 -6.22 15.80
N ALA A 55 9.67 -6.66 16.40
CA ALA A 55 9.89 -8.06 16.77
C ALA A 55 8.96 -8.55 17.88
N VAL A 56 8.81 -7.79 18.96
CA VAL A 56 7.94 -8.16 20.08
C VAL A 56 6.48 -8.17 19.63
N ALA A 57 6.02 -7.17 18.87
CA ALA A 57 4.66 -7.15 18.33
C ALA A 57 4.38 -8.36 17.42
N SER A 58 5.36 -8.78 16.62
CA SER A 58 5.23 -9.91 15.68
C SER A 58 5.25 -11.30 16.33
N THR A 59 5.51 -11.42 17.64
CA THR A 59 5.56 -12.74 18.31
C THR A 59 4.19 -13.35 18.58
N HIS A 60 3.17 -12.51 18.70
CA HIS A 60 1.75 -12.89 18.88
C HIS A 60 1.47 -13.77 20.12
N THR A 61 2.19 -13.60 21.23
CA THR A 61 1.89 -14.26 22.51
C THR A 61 1.14 -13.31 23.46
N SER A 62 0.43 -13.84 24.46
CA SER A 62 -0.21 -13.00 25.48
C SER A 62 0.82 -12.21 26.28
N ALA A 63 1.92 -12.85 26.67
CA ALA A 63 3.01 -12.22 27.41
C ALA A 63 3.65 -11.05 26.66
N SER A 64 3.89 -11.21 25.34
CA SER A 64 4.47 -10.13 24.53
C SER A 64 3.50 -8.98 24.32
N LEU A 65 2.21 -9.26 24.10
CA LEU A 65 1.19 -8.22 23.99
C LEU A 65 1.06 -7.41 25.28
N GLU A 66 1.00 -8.08 26.44
CA GLU A 66 0.93 -7.40 27.73
C GLU A 66 2.18 -6.57 28.01
N ALA A 67 3.38 -7.12 27.75
CA ALA A 67 4.63 -6.38 27.89
C ALA A 67 4.65 -5.11 27.01
N MET A 68 4.17 -5.21 25.77
CA MET A 68 4.07 -4.07 24.86
C MET A 68 3.08 -3.00 25.33
N LEU A 69 1.91 -3.41 25.84
CA LEU A 69 0.88 -2.48 26.32
C LEU A 69 1.27 -1.77 27.63
N ASP A 70 2.16 -2.37 28.42
CA ASP A 70 2.75 -1.80 29.64
C ASP A 70 3.96 -0.91 29.32
N PHE A 71 4.71 -1.21 28.26
CA PHE A 71 5.85 -0.42 27.79
C PHE A 71 5.41 0.86 27.06
N LEU A 72 4.40 0.77 26.19
CA LEU A 72 3.93 1.89 25.37
C LEU A 72 2.97 2.80 26.14
N ASP A 73 3.38 4.04 26.39
CA ASP A 73 2.50 5.06 26.95
C ASP A 73 1.71 5.82 25.88
N PHE A 74 0.46 5.39 25.64
CA PHE A 74 -0.47 6.04 24.70
C PHE A 74 -0.95 7.43 25.13
N LYS A 75 -0.72 7.83 26.39
CA LYS A 75 -1.08 9.18 26.88
C LYS A 75 -0.03 10.21 26.51
N ASN A 76 1.22 9.78 26.31
CA ASN A 76 2.30 10.68 25.96
C ASN A 76 2.13 11.21 24.53
N LYS A 77 2.39 12.51 24.35
CA LYS A 77 2.41 13.18 23.05
C LYS A 77 3.76 13.03 22.35
N SER A 78 4.85 12.90 23.10
CA SER A 78 6.18 12.62 22.59
C SER A 78 6.42 11.09 22.55
N GLY A 79 6.78 10.53 21.40
CA GLY A 79 6.96 9.07 21.23
C GLY A 79 5.94 8.37 20.32
N SER A 80 5.36 9.09 19.35
CA SER A 80 4.44 8.53 18.35
C SER A 80 5.03 7.38 17.54
N LEU A 81 6.34 7.41 17.26
CA LEU A 81 7.00 6.43 16.39
C LEU A 81 6.86 4.98 16.91
N LEU A 82 7.09 4.73 18.21
CA LEU A 82 7.01 3.37 18.75
C LEU A 82 5.57 2.84 18.78
N GLN A 83 4.61 3.73 19.06
CA GLN A 83 3.18 3.42 19.02
C GLN A 83 2.74 3.07 17.59
N GLU A 84 3.20 3.86 16.61
CA GLU A 84 2.95 3.63 15.19
C GLU A 84 3.53 2.29 14.72
N ARG A 85 4.77 1.97 15.09
CA ARG A 85 5.39 0.66 14.80
C ARG A 85 4.60 -0.51 15.34
N PHE A 86 4.20 -0.43 16.61
CA PHE A 86 3.36 -1.47 17.24
C PHE A 86 2.02 -1.64 16.52
N LEU A 87 1.36 -0.54 16.14
CA LEU A 87 0.07 -0.58 15.47
C LEU A 87 0.18 -1.13 14.04
N TYR A 88 1.20 -0.74 13.27
CA TYR A 88 1.43 -1.32 11.95
C TYR A 88 1.80 -2.81 12.03
N ALA A 89 2.69 -3.21 12.94
CA ALA A 89 3.00 -4.62 13.16
C ALA A 89 1.75 -5.43 13.53
N SER A 90 0.89 -4.87 14.39
CA SER A 90 -0.42 -5.46 14.72
C SER A 90 -1.34 -5.57 13.50
N GLY A 91 -1.34 -4.58 12.61
CA GLY A 91 -2.09 -4.61 11.34
C GLY A 91 -1.58 -5.68 10.38
N PHE A 92 -0.27 -5.88 10.30
CA PHE A 92 0.36 -6.86 9.41
C PHE A 92 0.40 -8.29 9.97
N THR A 93 -0.09 -8.53 11.18
CA THR A 93 -0.10 -9.84 11.85
C THR A 93 -0.58 -10.99 10.94
N SER A 94 0.17 -12.10 10.94
CA SER A 94 -0.19 -13.35 10.25
C SER A 94 -1.24 -14.16 11.02
N HIS A 95 -1.29 -14.02 12.35
CA HIS A 95 -2.19 -14.76 13.25
C HIS A 95 -3.00 -13.78 14.11
N PRO A 96 -4.05 -13.15 13.56
CA PRO A 96 -4.88 -12.24 14.34
C PRO A 96 -5.60 -13.01 15.45
N ASN A 97 -5.67 -12.44 16.66
CA ASN A 97 -6.39 -13.04 17.78
C ASN A 97 -7.38 -12.04 18.40
N GLU A 98 -8.39 -12.55 19.11
CA GLU A 98 -9.41 -11.73 19.74
C GLU A 98 -8.83 -10.83 20.85
N LEU A 99 -7.82 -11.33 21.56
CA LEU A 99 -7.12 -10.61 22.64
C LEU A 99 -6.51 -9.29 22.14
N LEU A 100 -5.83 -9.31 21.00
CA LEU A 100 -5.22 -8.15 20.36
C LEU A 100 -6.28 -7.11 20.00
N LEU A 101 -7.37 -7.54 19.34
CA LEU A 101 -8.46 -6.64 19.00
C LEU A 101 -9.08 -6.02 20.25
N ARG A 102 -9.41 -6.82 21.27
CA ARG A 102 -9.98 -6.35 22.54
C ARG A 102 -9.07 -5.34 23.24
N SER A 103 -7.77 -5.61 23.28
CA SER A 103 -6.78 -4.71 23.86
C SER A 103 -6.70 -3.37 23.13
N LEU A 104 -6.72 -3.37 21.78
CA LEU A 104 -6.74 -2.13 21.00
C LEU A 104 -8.02 -1.32 21.24
N ILE A 105 -9.18 -1.95 21.34
CA ILE A 105 -10.44 -1.26 21.65
C ILE A 105 -10.44 -0.67 23.06
N ASN A 106 -9.90 -1.40 24.04
CA ASN A 106 -9.75 -0.86 25.39
C ASN A 106 -8.81 0.37 25.41
N LYS A 107 -7.74 0.35 24.63
CA LYS A 107 -6.85 1.52 24.47
C LYS A 107 -7.54 2.67 23.74
N PHE A 108 -8.34 2.40 22.71
CA PHE A 108 -9.12 3.43 22.00
C PHE A 108 -10.15 4.14 22.90
N ARG A 109 -10.74 3.43 23.86
CA ARG A 109 -11.67 3.99 24.86
C ARG A 109 -10.95 4.83 25.92
N SER A 110 -9.67 4.59 26.13
CA SER A 110 -8.83 5.35 27.05
C SER A 110 -8.35 6.65 26.37
N PRO A 111 -7.99 7.70 27.15
CA PRO A 111 -7.44 8.91 26.55
C PRO A 111 -6.11 8.61 25.86
N ILE A 112 -6.03 8.94 24.57
CA ILE A 112 -4.81 8.88 23.75
C ILE A 112 -4.32 10.31 23.54
N GLY A 113 -3.04 10.57 23.84
CA GLY A 113 -2.47 11.92 23.80
C GLY A 113 -2.34 12.49 22.38
N ASN A 114 -2.15 11.62 21.38
CA ASN A 114 -1.96 11.98 19.98
C ASN A 114 -3.15 11.50 19.11
N ASN A 115 -3.82 12.45 18.43
CA ASN A 115 -4.96 12.18 17.55
C ASN A 115 -4.61 11.27 16.37
N GLU A 116 -3.40 11.41 15.83
CA GLU A 116 -2.89 10.57 14.74
C GLU A 116 -2.80 9.09 15.13
N ILE A 117 -2.38 8.83 16.37
CA ILE A 117 -2.29 7.48 16.91
C ILE A 117 -3.68 6.94 17.22
N ARG A 118 -4.59 7.81 17.69
CA ARG A 118 -6.00 7.44 17.88
C ARG A 118 -6.67 7.01 16.57
N GLU A 119 -6.43 7.74 15.48
CA GLU A 119 -6.89 7.37 14.14
C GLU A 119 -6.30 6.03 13.69
N MET A 120 -5.01 5.85 13.88
CA MET A 120 -4.34 4.60 13.52
C MET A 120 -4.90 3.38 14.27
N VAL A 121 -5.20 3.50 15.57
CA VAL A 121 -5.78 2.40 16.36
C VAL A 121 -7.04 1.87 15.72
N ILE A 122 -7.95 2.74 15.26
CA ILE A 122 -9.21 2.30 14.67
C ILE A 122 -9.05 1.82 13.22
N ILE A 123 -8.13 2.40 12.44
CA ILE A 123 -7.77 1.93 11.10
C ILE A 123 -7.25 0.48 11.16
N ILE A 124 -6.35 0.20 12.11
CA ILE A 124 -5.78 -1.13 12.33
C ILE A 124 -6.82 -2.09 12.90
N ALA A 125 -7.70 -1.64 13.80
CA ALA A 125 -8.84 -2.45 14.26
C ALA A 125 -9.71 -2.91 13.09
N GLY A 126 -9.93 -2.05 12.09
CA GLY A 126 -10.58 -2.43 10.83
C GLY A 126 -9.87 -3.57 10.10
N ALA A 127 -8.54 -3.53 10.01
CA ALA A 127 -7.75 -4.57 9.35
C ALA A 127 -7.83 -5.91 10.10
N LEU A 128 -7.79 -5.86 11.45
CA LEU A 128 -7.97 -7.04 12.29
C LEU A 128 -9.36 -7.67 12.15
N ILE A 129 -10.42 -6.86 12.04
CA ILE A 129 -11.77 -7.37 11.76
C ILE A 129 -11.77 -8.17 10.46
N ARG A 130 -11.20 -7.62 9.37
CA ARG A 130 -11.14 -8.31 8.08
C ARG A 130 -10.43 -9.66 8.22
N LYS A 131 -9.25 -9.68 8.86
CA LYS A 131 -8.47 -10.91 9.03
C LYS A 131 -9.19 -11.94 9.91
N LEU A 132 -9.80 -11.53 11.02
CA LEU A 132 -10.58 -12.41 11.89
C LEU A 132 -11.84 -12.96 11.18
N CYS A 133 -12.54 -12.12 10.42
CA CYS A 133 -13.70 -12.56 9.63
C CYS A 133 -13.31 -13.56 8.54
N ASN A 134 -12.15 -13.39 7.89
CA ASN A 134 -11.63 -14.33 6.89
C ASN A 134 -11.32 -15.73 7.45
N ILE A 135 -10.95 -15.83 8.74
CA ILE A 135 -10.68 -17.10 9.43
C ILE A 135 -11.97 -17.67 10.07
N GLY A 136 -13.14 -17.07 9.81
CA GLY A 136 -14.44 -17.51 10.34
C GLY A 136 -14.82 -16.93 11.70
N GLY A 137 -13.99 -16.07 12.28
CA GLY A 137 -14.19 -15.41 13.58
C GLY A 137 -15.12 -14.18 13.56
N CYS A 138 -15.96 -14.00 12.54
CA CYS A 138 -16.72 -12.76 12.36
C CYS A 138 -17.82 -12.51 13.42
N LYS A 139 -18.17 -13.56 14.18
CA LYS A 139 -19.18 -13.53 15.27
C LYS A 139 -18.55 -13.41 16.67
N LEU A 140 -17.22 -13.30 16.77
CA LEU A 140 -16.56 -13.16 18.07
C LEU A 140 -17.03 -11.89 18.80
N PRO A 141 -17.18 -11.91 20.13
CA PRO A 141 -17.65 -10.77 20.92
C PRO A 141 -16.89 -9.47 20.62
N ALA A 142 -15.55 -9.49 20.61
CA ALA A 142 -14.75 -8.29 20.34
C ALA A 142 -14.94 -7.77 18.91
N VAL A 143 -15.15 -8.65 17.93
CA VAL A 143 -15.42 -8.26 16.54
C VAL A 143 -16.77 -7.56 16.44
N VAL A 144 -17.82 -8.13 17.02
CA VAL A 144 -19.17 -7.54 17.00
C VAL A 144 -19.20 -6.20 17.74
N GLU A 145 -18.52 -6.10 18.87
CA GLU A 145 -18.38 -4.86 19.64
C GLU A 145 -17.66 -3.77 18.82
N THR A 146 -16.55 -4.13 18.15
CA THR A 146 -15.80 -3.19 17.33
C THR A 146 -16.59 -2.72 16.11
N LYS A 147 -17.31 -3.63 15.44
CA LYS A 147 -18.21 -3.27 14.34
C LYS A 147 -19.23 -2.23 14.78
N LYS A 148 -19.89 -2.47 15.91
CA LYS A 148 -20.86 -1.52 16.49
C LYS A 148 -20.19 -0.18 16.79
N LEU A 149 -18.98 -0.18 17.34
CA LEU A 149 -18.23 1.03 17.62
C LEU A 149 -17.92 1.85 16.35
N ILE A 150 -17.51 1.20 15.26
CA ILE A 150 -17.24 1.88 13.98
C ILE A 150 -18.53 2.47 13.40
N PHE A 151 -19.63 1.70 13.35
CA PHE A 151 -20.89 2.19 12.81
C PHE A 151 -21.53 3.30 13.65
N GLN A 152 -21.50 3.17 14.98
CA GLN A 152 -22.01 4.23 15.88
C GLN A 152 -21.13 5.47 15.83
N GLY A 153 -19.81 5.29 15.75
CA GLY A 153 -18.86 6.38 15.60
C GLY A 153 -19.12 7.20 14.34
N LEU A 154 -19.32 6.53 13.21
CA LEU A 154 -19.63 7.17 11.94
C LEU A 154 -20.97 7.93 11.93
N ASN A 155 -21.97 7.45 12.68
CA ASN A 155 -23.27 8.13 12.80
C ASN A 155 -23.25 9.32 13.77
N ARG A 156 -22.31 9.37 14.72
CA ARG A 156 -22.18 10.41 15.74
C ARG A 156 -21.09 11.43 15.44
N ALA A 157 -20.28 11.20 14.41
CA ALA A 157 -19.15 12.05 14.08
C ALA A 157 -19.65 13.35 13.41
N ASP A 158 -19.52 14.46 14.13
CA ASP A 158 -19.83 15.80 13.61
C ASP A 158 -18.64 16.44 12.89
N LYS A 159 -17.41 16.04 13.24
CA LYS A 159 -16.17 16.55 12.64
C LYS A 159 -15.76 15.73 11.43
N ALA A 160 -15.34 16.42 10.36
CA ALA A 160 -14.89 15.78 9.13
C ALA A 160 -13.76 14.77 9.35
N ASP A 161 -12.80 15.06 10.24
CA ASP A 161 -11.67 14.17 10.51
C ASP A 161 -12.08 12.91 11.27
N ASP A 162 -13.05 13.00 12.18
CA ASP A 162 -13.62 11.83 12.86
C ASP A 162 -14.35 10.92 11.84
N VAL A 163 -15.06 11.51 10.87
CA VAL A 163 -15.71 10.76 9.77
C VAL A 163 -14.67 10.05 8.91
N LYS A 164 -13.59 10.75 8.49
CA LYS A 164 -12.49 10.17 7.69
C LYS A 164 -11.88 8.96 8.38
N MET A 165 -11.58 9.10 9.68
CA MET A 165 -11.01 8.04 10.51
C MET A 165 -11.88 6.76 10.46
N PHE A 166 -13.20 6.86 10.66
CA PHE A 166 -14.09 5.70 10.62
C PHE A 166 -14.28 5.13 9.20
N LEU A 167 -14.28 5.97 8.16
CA LEU A 167 -14.32 5.51 6.77
C LEU A 167 -13.07 4.74 6.37
N LEU A 168 -11.88 5.17 6.82
CA LEU A 168 -10.62 4.44 6.62
C LEU A 168 -10.63 3.09 7.35
N ALA A 169 -11.20 3.03 8.56
CA ALA A 169 -11.41 1.77 9.26
C ALA A 169 -12.33 0.81 8.47
N LEU A 170 -13.43 1.32 7.90
CA LEU A 170 -14.31 0.53 7.02
C LEU A 170 -13.62 0.09 5.71
N LYS A 171 -12.76 0.95 5.15
CA LYS A 171 -11.92 0.63 3.98
C LYS A 171 -10.96 -0.54 4.25
N ASN A 172 -10.59 -0.76 5.51
CA ASN A 172 -9.85 -1.94 5.93
C ASN A 172 -10.73 -3.15 6.26
N ALA A 173 -11.87 -2.91 6.94
CA ALA A 173 -12.73 -4.00 7.42
C ALA A 173 -13.49 -4.74 6.31
N LEU A 174 -13.81 -4.05 5.20
CA LEU A 174 -14.51 -4.60 4.01
C LEU A 174 -15.75 -5.43 4.38
N LEU A 175 -16.59 -4.88 5.24
CA LEU A 175 -17.79 -5.54 5.74
C LEU A 175 -18.95 -5.36 4.75
N PRO A 176 -19.61 -6.44 4.28
CA PRO A 176 -20.74 -6.31 3.35
C PRO A 176 -21.89 -5.44 3.90
N GLU A 177 -22.13 -5.51 5.21
CA GLU A 177 -23.11 -4.68 5.93
C GLU A 177 -22.77 -3.17 5.94
N ALA A 178 -21.52 -2.80 5.60
CA ALA A 178 -21.11 -1.41 5.49
C ALA A 178 -21.43 -0.79 4.12
N VAL A 179 -21.77 -1.58 3.09
CA VAL A 179 -22.03 -1.08 1.73
C VAL A 179 -23.12 0.01 1.70
N PRO A 180 -24.30 -0.16 2.32
CA PRO A 180 -25.33 0.89 2.33
C PRO A 180 -24.87 2.17 3.02
N VAL A 181 -24.05 2.03 4.08
CA VAL A 181 -23.51 3.17 4.82
C VAL A 181 -22.50 3.93 3.96
N LEU A 182 -21.60 3.22 3.26
CA LEU A 182 -20.66 3.82 2.32
C LEU A 182 -21.40 4.56 1.20
N LEU A 183 -22.46 3.96 0.61
CA LEU A 183 -23.27 4.62 -0.42
C LEU A 183 -23.85 5.96 0.04
N LYS A 184 -24.31 6.05 1.30
CA LYS A 184 -24.77 7.31 1.88
C LYS A 184 -23.67 8.37 1.84
N PHE A 185 -22.47 8.07 2.33
CA PHE A 185 -21.36 9.03 2.34
C PHE A 185 -20.83 9.35 0.94
N VAL A 186 -20.91 8.42 0.01
CA VAL A 186 -20.56 8.66 -1.40
C VAL A 186 -21.51 9.68 -2.04
N GLU A 187 -22.82 9.57 -1.78
CA GLU A 187 -23.82 10.49 -2.35
C GLU A 187 -23.96 11.79 -1.56
N SER A 188 -23.88 11.78 -0.24
CA SER A 188 -24.08 12.96 0.60
C SER A 188 -22.79 13.70 0.93
N GLY A 189 -21.64 13.04 0.84
CA GLY A 189 -20.36 13.59 1.27
C GLY A 189 -19.86 14.71 0.34
N GLU A 190 -18.99 15.53 0.92
CA GLU A 190 -18.26 16.60 0.25
C GLU A 190 -16.79 16.19 0.07
N GLY A 191 -16.24 16.48 -1.11
CA GLY A 191 -14.88 16.19 -1.57
C GLY A 191 -14.17 14.97 -0.99
N PRO A 192 -13.26 15.14 -0.01
CA PRO A 192 -12.40 14.08 0.50
C PRO A 192 -13.18 12.93 1.16
N ILE A 193 -14.32 13.21 1.79
CA ILE A 193 -15.15 12.18 2.44
C ILE A 193 -15.76 11.26 1.38
N SER A 194 -16.30 11.82 0.31
CA SER A 194 -16.83 11.07 -0.83
C SER A 194 -15.75 10.25 -1.52
N ASN A 195 -14.56 10.82 -1.71
CA ASN A 195 -13.43 10.11 -2.32
C ASN A 195 -12.99 8.90 -1.47
N ILE A 196 -12.86 9.05 -0.15
CA ILE A 196 -12.54 7.92 0.74
C ILE A 196 -13.63 6.85 0.68
N ALA A 197 -14.91 7.23 0.70
CA ALA A 197 -16.01 6.29 0.65
C ALA A 197 -16.09 5.53 -0.68
N VAL A 198 -15.86 6.20 -1.82
CA VAL A 198 -15.83 5.55 -3.15
C VAL A 198 -14.60 4.64 -3.27
N THR A 199 -13.42 5.09 -2.85
CA THR A 199 -12.22 4.23 -2.88
C THR A 199 -12.32 3.06 -1.89
N ALA A 200 -13.11 3.19 -0.82
CA ALA A 200 -13.46 2.06 0.04
C ALA A 200 -14.33 1.04 -0.69
N LEU A 201 -15.36 1.48 -1.42
CA LEU A 201 -16.20 0.60 -2.26
C LEU A 201 -15.40 -0.09 -3.37
N GLN A 202 -14.40 0.58 -3.94
CA GLN A 202 -13.52 0.02 -4.96
C GLN A 202 -12.77 -1.24 -4.50
N ARG A 203 -12.56 -1.41 -3.18
CA ARG A 203 -11.87 -2.58 -2.62
C ARG A 203 -12.78 -3.80 -2.45
N TYR A 204 -14.09 -3.65 -2.55
CA TYR A 204 -15.02 -4.75 -2.39
C TYR A 204 -14.93 -5.70 -3.58
N HIS A 205 -15.11 -6.99 -3.30
CA HIS A 205 -15.21 -7.99 -4.35
C HIS A 205 -16.46 -7.74 -5.22
N HIS A 206 -16.40 -8.07 -6.51
CA HIS A 206 -17.48 -7.83 -7.47
C HIS A 206 -18.83 -8.42 -7.05
N SER A 207 -18.84 -9.50 -6.25
CA SER A 207 -20.06 -10.10 -5.70
C SER A 207 -20.80 -9.22 -4.69
N SER A 208 -20.10 -8.30 -4.03
CA SER A 208 -20.68 -7.33 -3.09
C SER A 208 -21.16 -6.05 -3.78
N ILE A 209 -20.81 -5.85 -5.05
CA ILE A 209 -21.25 -4.70 -5.85
C ILE A 209 -22.60 -5.03 -6.48
N THR A 210 -23.67 -4.70 -5.75
CA THR A 210 -25.05 -4.95 -6.17
C THR A 210 -25.48 -3.98 -7.28
N THR A 211 -26.64 -4.26 -7.89
CA THR A 211 -27.28 -3.36 -8.87
C THR A 211 -27.57 -1.97 -8.30
N GLU A 212 -27.87 -1.88 -7.00
CA GLU A 212 -28.07 -0.62 -6.30
C GLU A 212 -26.79 0.20 -6.25
N VAL A 213 -25.67 -0.43 -5.88
CA VAL A 213 -24.34 0.22 -5.90
C VAL A 213 -24.03 0.75 -7.29
N LYS A 214 -24.24 -0.06 -8.33
CA LYS A 214 -24.00 0.39 -9.72
C LYS A 214 -24.92 1.54 -10.13
N LYS A 215 -26.19 1.54 -9.72
CA LYS A 215 -27.12 2.64 -9.99
C LYS A 215 -26.62 3.94 -9.35
N THR A 216 -26.18 3.90 -8.10
CA THR A 216 -25.54 5.04 -7.43
C THR A 216 -24.28 5.51 -8.16
N MET A 217 -23.38 4.59 -8.53
CA MET A 217 -22.15 4.96 -9.28
C MET A 217 -22.46 5.62 -10.62
N ASN A 218 -23.48 5.15 -11.34
CA ASN A 218 -23.93 5.79 -12.58
C ASN A 218 -24.46 7.21 -12.32
N ARG A 219 -25.26 7.42 -11.27
CA ARG A 219 -25.78 8.75 -10.90
C ARG A 219 -24.65 9.75 -10.63
N ILE A 220 -23.59 9.30 -9.95
CA ILE A 220 -22.43 10.11 -9.60
C ILE A 220 -21.62 10.46 -10.85
N TYR A 221 -21.32 9.45 -11.67
CA TYR A 221 -20.53 9.65 -12.88
C TYR A 221 -21.20 10.63 -13.87
N HIS A 222 -22.50 10.42 -14.11
CA HIS A 222 -23.32 11.23 -15.01
C HIS A 222 -23.87 12.51 -14.37
N GLN A 223 -23.62 12.75 -13.08
CA GLN A 223 -24.06 13.94 -12.35
C GLN A 223 -25.57 14.22 -12.48
N ASN A 224 -26.41 13.17 -12.43
CA ASN A 224 -27.85 13.33 -12.69
C ASN A 224 -28.59 14.21 -11.67
N TYR A 225 -28.09 14.31 -10.44
CA TYR A 225 -28.72 15.09 -9.36
C TYR A 225 -27.84 16.23 -8.85
N LYS A 226 -26.52 16.01 -8.76
CA LYS A 226 -25.58 17.01 -8.28
C LYS A 226 -24.24 16.91 -8.98
N VAL A 227 -23.49 18.00 -8.93
CA VAL A 227 -22.10 18.06 -9.37
C VAL A 227 -21.24 17.29 -8.37
N HIS A 228 -20.28 16.55 -8.90
CA HIS A 228 -19.32 15.72 -8.15
C HIS A 228 -17.91 15.99 -8.69
N GLU A 229 -16.90 15.90 -7.82
CA GLU A 229 -15.49 16.01 -8.19
C GLU A 229 -15.06 14.98 -9.24
N LYS A 230 -14.08 15.36 -10.06
CA LYS A 230 -13.52 14.51 -11.13
C LYS A 230 -12.94 13.20 -10.58
N THR A 231 -12.28 13.25 -9.42
CA THR A 231 -11.70 12.10 -8.71
C THR A 231 -12.78 11.06 -8.32
N VAL A 232 -13.89 11.54 -7.76
CA VAL A 232 -15.03 10.69 -7.34
C VAL A 232 -15.70 10.06 -8.55
N ARG A 233 -15.92 10.83 -9.62
CA ARG A 233 -16.55 10.35 -10.86
C ARG A 233 -15.70 9.30 -11.57
N THR A 234 -14.41 9.55 -11.72
CA THR A 234 -13.49 8.61 -12.38
C THR A 234 -13.38 7.30 -11.60
N THR A 235 -13.35 7.34 -10.26
CA THR A 235 -13.37 6.12 -9.45
C THR A 235 -14.71 5.38 -9.54
N ALA A 236 -15.84 6.10 -9.58
CA ALA A 236 -17.15 5.48 -9.79
C ALA A 236 -17.22 4.73 -11.13
N ALA A 237 -16.65 5.29 -12.21
CA ALA A 237 -16.55 4.61 -13.49
C ALA A 237 -15.64 3.36 -13.44
N ALA A 238 -14.50 3.46 -12.75
CA ALA A 238 -13.61 2.30 -12.56
C ALA A 238 -14.30 1.16 -11.79
N ILE A 239 -15.14 1.47 -10.79
CA ILE A 239 -15.96 0.47 -10.09
C ILE A 239 -16.94 -0.19 -11.05
N ILE A 240 -17.63 0.58 -11.90
CA ILE A 240 -18.58 0.03 -12.88
C ILE A 240 -17.87 -0.92 -13.84
N PHE A 241 -16.72 -0.51 -14.41
CA PHE A 241 -15.96 -1.37 -15.32
C PHE A 241 -15.47 -2.65 -14.66
N ASN A 242 -15.05 -2.60 -13.39
CA ASN A 242 -14.56 -3.78 -12.69
C ASN A 242 -15.67 -4.70 -12.14
N SER A 243 -16.93 -4.28 -12.18
CA SER A 243 -18.05 -4.98 -11.53
C SER A 243 -19.06 -5.58 -12.53
N ASN A 244 -18.55 -6.31 -13.52
CA ASN A 244 -19.34 -6.97 -14.58
C ASN A 244 -20.41 -6.03 -15.19
N PRO A 245 -19.99 -5.02 -15.97
CA PRO A 245 -20.88 -3.99 -16.46
C PRO A 245 -21.83 -4.54 -17.53
N SER A 246 -23.06 -4.02 -17.51
CA SER A 246 -24.06 -4.28 -18.55
C SER A 246 -23.74 -3.50 -19.83
N PHE A 247 -24.38 -3.91 -20.92
CA PHE A 247 -24.21 -3.24 -22.22
C PHE A 247 -24.54 -1.74 -22.17
N MET A 248 -25.63 -1.36 -21.48
CA MET A 248 -26.04 0.04 -21.38
C MET A 248 -25.11 0.86 -20.49
N GLU A 249 -24.61 0.28 -19.40
CA GLU A 249 -23.61 0.94 -18.54
C GLU A 249 -22.34 1.27 -19.36
N VAL A 250 -21.80 0.30 -20.10
CA VAL A 250 -20.64 0.54 -20.96
C VAL A 250 -20.95 1.54 -22.08
N LYS A 251 -22.11 1.43 -22.73
CA LYS A 251 -22.52 2.34 -23.80
C LYS A 251 -22.59 3.79 -23.31
N ASN A 252 -23.20 4.04 -22.15
CA ASN A 252 -23.33 5.38 -21.60
C ASN A 252 -21.97 5.98 -21.18
N LEU A 253 -21.09 5.16 -20.59
CA LEU A 253 -19.72 5.57 -20.23
C LEU A 253 -18.84 5.88 -21.44
N LEU A 254 -19.05 5.19 -22.57
CA LEU A 254 -18.32 5.51 -23.80
C LEU A 254 -18.92 6.74 -24.49
N LEU A 255 -20.25 6.89 -24.45
CA LEU A 255 -20.96 8.05 -25.00
C LEU A 255 -20.71 9.36 -24.23
N SER A 256 -20.16 9.31 -23.03
CA SER A 256 -19.70 10.52 -22.33
C SER A 256 -18.31 11.00 -22.78
N ILE A 257 -17.46 10.14 -23.36
CA ILE A 257 -16.10 10.53 -23.79
C ILE A 257 -16.22 11.58 -24.91
N GLY A 258 -15.81 12.82 -24.66
CA GLY A 258 -15.99 13.97 -25.55
C GLY A 258 -16.90 15.06 -24.99
N GLU A 259 -17.75 14.70 -24.02
CA GLU A 259 -18.70 15.60 -23.34
C GLU A 259 -18.24 15.95 -21.91
N LEU A 260 -17.09 15.41 -21.46
CA LEU A 260 -16.52 15.67 -20.14
C LEU A 260 -15.44 16.77 -20.21
N PRO A 261 -14.95 17.28 -19.06
CA PRO A 261 -13.78 18.15 -19.04
C PRO A 261 -12.55 17.49 -19.69
N LEU A 262 -11.63 18.31 -20.24
CA LEU A 262 -10.47 17.89 -21.03
C LEU A 262 -9.75 16.66 -20.47
N GLU A 263 -9.20 16.77 -19.26
CA GLU A 263 -8.43 15.68 -18.65
C GLU A 263 -9.27 14.46 -18.27
N MET A 264 -10.56 14.67 -17.98
CA MET A 264 -11.46 13.55 -17.68
C MET A 264 -11.80 12.75 -18.95
N ASN A 265 -11.94 13.41 -20.11
CA ASN A 265 -12.09 12.73 -21.40
C ASN A 265 -10.88 11.84 -21.69
N LYS A 266 -9.68 12.42 -21.56
CA LYS A 266 -8.42 11.71 -21.78
C LYS A 266 -8.26 10.54 -20.81
N TYR A 267 -8.52 10.74 -19.51
CA TYR A 267 -8.47 9.69 -18.50
C TYR A 267 -9.41 8.52 -18.83
N MET A 268 -10.68 8.82 -19.14
CA MET A 268 -11.68 7.80 -19.46
C MET A 268 -11.32 7.01 -20.74
N LEU A 269 -10.80 7.70 -21.76
CA LEU A 269 -10.31 7.07 -22.97
C LEU A 269 -9.12 6.14 -22.67
N SER A 270 -8.11 6.64 -21.94
CA SER A 270 -6.94 5.86 -21.54
C SER A 270 -7.34 4.63 -20.72
N LEU A 271 -8.31 4.76 -19.80
CA LEU A 271 -8.84 3.65 -19.01
C LEU A 271 -9.49 2.57 -19.89
N VAL A 272 -10.30 2.96 -20.88
CA VAL A 272 -10.93 2.03 -21.84
C VAL A 272 -9.89 1.33 -22.70
N GLN A 273 -8.88 2.06 -23.17
CA GLN A 273 -7.77 1.51 -23.94
C GLN A 273 -6.95 0.52 -23.10
N ASP A 274 -6.71 0.82 -21.83
CA ASP A 274 -6.01 -0.07 -20.90
C ASP A 274 -6.78 -1.36 -20.66
N ILE A 275 -8.10 -1.26 -20.41
CA ILE A 275 -8.98 -2.42 -20.27
C ILE A 275 -8.89 -3.32 -21.52
N LEU A 276 -8.93 -2.74 -22.72
CA LEU A 276 -8.85 -3.50 -23.97
C LEU A 276 -7.48 -4.15 -24.19
N ARG A 277 -6.39 -3.43 -23.90
CA ARG A 277 -5.01 -3.89 -24.05
C ARG A 277 -4.65 -4.99 -23.06
N PHE A 278 -5.04 -4.82 -21.80
CA PHE A 278 -4.72 -5.73 -20.70
C PHE A 278 -5.74 -6.87 -20.52
N GLU A 279 -6.80 -6.88 -21.33
CA GLU A 279 -7.85 -7.91 -21.33
C GLU A 279 -8.54 -8.11 -19.98
N MET A 280 -8.84 -7.00 -19.30
CA MET A 280 -9.59 -6.99 -18.03
C MET A 280 -11.02 -7.56 -18.20
N PRO A 281 -11.76 -7.86 -17.10
CA PRO A 281 -13.07 -8.52 -17.19
C PRO A 281 -14.10 -7.81 -18.09
N ALA A 282 -14.08 -6.47 -18.16
CA ALA A 282 -14.99 -5.69 -19.00
C ALA A 282 -14.65 -5.72 -20.50
N SER A 283 -13.48 -6.20 -20.93
CA SER A 283 -13.01 -6.04 -22.32
C SER A 283 -13.95 -6.69 -23.33
N LYS A 284 -14.57 -7.83 -22.99
CA LYS A 284 -15.55 -8.48 -23.88
C LYS A 284 -16.79 -7.61 -24.11
N MET A 285 -17.29 -6.95 -23.07
CA MET A 285 -18.46 -6.07 -23.17
C MET A 285 -18.10 -4.78 -23.93
N ILE A 286 -16.93 -4.20 -23.66
CA ILE A 286 -16.44 -3.02 -24.38
C ILE A 286 -16.29 -3.33 -25.87
N ARG A 287 -15.62 -4.44 -26.24
CA ARG A 287 -15.49 -4.87 -27.65
C ARG A 287 -16.86 -5.06 -28.33
N LYS A 288 -17.91 -5.46 -27.60
CA LYS A 288 -19.27 -5.56 -28.13
C LYS A 288 -19.88 -4.19 -28.42
N VAL A 289 -19.69 -3.22 -27.53
CA VAL A 289 -20.21 -1.85 -27.67
C VAL A 289 -19.46 -1.07 -28.76
N LEU A 290 -18.15 -1.27 -28.90
CA LEU A 290 -17.31 -0.62 -29.92
C LEU A 290 -17.59 -1.07 -31.36
N LYS A 291 -18.53 -2.00 -31.58
CA LYS A 291 -19.04 -2.31 -32.92
C LYS A 291 -19.93 -1.19 -33.48
N ASP A 292 -20.50 -0.35 -32.61
CA ASP A 292 -21.32 0.80 -32.97
C ASP A 292 -20.42 1.97 -33.39
N ILE A 293 -20.49 2.40 -34.65
CA ILE A 293 -19.65 3.46 -35.23
C ILE A 293 -19.87 4.81 -34.54
N LEU A 294 -21.08 5.05 -34.01
CA LEU A 294 -21.37 6.28 -33.26
C LEU A 294 -20.52 6.40 -31.99
N ILE A 295 -20.12 5.26 -31.43
CA ILE A 295 -19.32 5.17 -30.21
C ILE A 295 -17.84 5.03 -30.55
N HIS A 296 -17.50 4.24 -31.57
CA HIS A 296 -16.13 3.99 -31.97
C HIS A 296 -15.80 4.72 -33.28
N ASN A 297 -15.31 5.95 -33.13
CA ASN A 297 -14.83 6.77 -34.25
C ASN A 297 -13.59 7.56 -33.82
N TYR A 298 -12.87 8.07 -34.82
CA TYR A 298 -11.62 8.81 -34.61
C TYR A 298 -11.85 10.11 -33.84
N ASP A 299 -13.01 10.75 -33.97
CA ASP A 299 -13.34 12.00 -33.25
C ASP A 299 -13.41 11.75 -31.73
N ARG A 300 -14.08 10.67 -31.32
CA ARG A 300 -14.23 10.29 -29.92
C ARG A 300 -12.95 9.70 -29.32
N PHE A 301 -12.16 8.98 -30.12
CA PHE A 301 -10.94 8.30 -29.67
C PHE A 301 -9.66 9.15 -29.86
N SER A 302 -9.77 10.38 -30.35
CA SER A 302 -8.67 11.33 -30.45
C SER A 302 -8.85 12.49 -29.48
N LYS A 303 -8.66 12.23 -28.17
CA LYS A 303 -8.76 13.26 -27.13
C LYS A 303 -7.38 13.74 -26.68
N MET A 304 -7.25 15.05 -26.57
CA MET A 304 -6.07 15.73 -26.03
C MET A 304 -6.09 15.71 -24.50
N GLY A 305 -4.92 15.87 -23.89
CA GLY A 305 -4.71 15.88 -22.44
C GLY A 305 -3.56 14.98 -22.02
N SER A 306 -3.11 15.13 -20.78
CA SER A 306 -1.96 14.40 -20.21
C SER A 306 -2.34 13.20 -19.35
N SER A 307 -3.63 13.04 -19.01
CA SER A 307 -4.11 11.94 -18.18
C SER A 307 -3.88 10.56 -18.84
N SER A 308 -3.55 9.56 -18.02
CA SER A 308 -3.14 8.25 -18.54
C SER A 308 -3.56 7.11 -17.63
N ALA A 309 -3.65 5.91 -18.20
CA ALA A 309 -3.88 4.67 -17.48
C ALA A 309 -3.10 3.55 -18.18
N PHE A 310 -2.32 2.79 -17.42
CA PHE A 310 -1.49 1.73 -17.95
C PHE A 310 -1.31 0.59 -16.95
N SER A 311 -1.67 -0.63 -17.37
CA SER A 311 -1.39 -1.88 -16.67
C SER A 311 -0.37 -2.74 -17.43
N GLY A 312 0.58 -3.32 -16.69
CA GLY A 312 1.64 -4.19 -17.19
C GLY A 312 1.95 -5.34 -16.24
N TYR A 313 2.79 -6.29 -16.70
CA TYR A 313 3.25 -7.42 -15.89
C TYR A 313 4.64 -7.14 -15.32
N LEU A 314 4.81 -7.28 -14.01
CA LEU A 314 6.14 -7.34 -13.39
C LEU A 314 6.76 -8.72 -13.61
N THR A 315 5.96 -9.77 -13.42
CA THR A 315 6.31 -11.17 -13.66
C THR A 315 5.08 -11.94 -14.11
N ARG A 316 5.26 -12.91 -15.00
CA ARG A 316 4.18 -13.77 -15.47
C ARG A 316 4.67 -15.21 -15.54
N ASP A 317 4.25 -16.00 -14.57
CA ASP A 317 4.50 -17.44 -14.51
C ASP A 317 3.18 -18.21 -14.39
N GLN A 318 3.22 -19.53 -14.55
CA GLN A 318 2.04 -20.41 -14.47
C GLN A 318 1.43 -20.47 -13.06
N VAL A 319 2.23 -20.18 -12.03
CA VAL A 319 1.82 -20.27 -10.63
C VAL A 319 1.56 -18.89 -10.03
N LEU A 320 2.42 -17.91 -10.37
CA LEU A 320 2.36 -16.55 -9.85
C LEU A 320 2.38 -15.55 -11.00
N SER A 321 1.43 -14.63 -11.02
CA SER A 321 1.52 -13.44 -11.85
C SER A 321 1.52 -12.19 -10.97
N SER A 322 2.40 -11.26 -11.31
CA SER A 322 2.46 -9.94 -10.67
C SER A 322 2.22 -8.86 -11.71
N THR A 323 1.34 -7.93 -11.39
CA THR A 323 0.96 -6.83 -12.28
C THR A 323 1.21 -5.52 -11.58
N TYR A 324 1.58 -4.50 -12.35
CA TYR A 324 1.59 -3.11 -11.92
C TYR A 324 0.56 -2.34 -12.74
N SER A 325 -0.09 -1.37 -12.13
CA SER A 325 -0.99 -0.44 -12.81
C SER A 325 -0.68 0.97 -12.36
N LEU A 326 -0.57 1.91 -13.29
CA LEU A 326 -0.41 3.33 -13.03
C LEU A 326 -1.53 4.08 -13.73
N ASP A 327 -2.37 4.76 -12.95
CA ASP A 327 -3.41 5.67 -13.46
C ASP A 327 -3.22 7.08 -12.91
N ILE A 328 -3.29 8.08 -13.79
CA ILE A 328 -2.95 9.46 -13.50
C ILE A 328 -4.03 10.36 -14.07
N LEU A 329 -4.60 11.17 -13.20
CA LEU A 329 -5.55 12.22 -13.50
C LEU A 329 -4.90 13.57 -13.24
N TYR A 330 -4.85 14.42 -14.27
CA TYR A 330 -4.44 15.82 -14.15
C TYR A 330 -5.66 16.73 -13.99
N SER A 331 -5.44 17.93 -13.44
CA SER A 331 -6.36 19.05 -13.56
C SER A 331 -6.19 19.75 -14.92
N GLY A 332 -7.15 20.61 -15.30
CA GLY A 332 -7.09 21.35 -16.57
C GLY A 332 -5.85 22.24 -16.69
N SER A 333 -5.30 22.69 -15.56
CA SER A 333 -4.04 23.44 -15.47
C SER A 333 -2.78 22.59 -15.75
N GLY A 334 -2.92 21.26 -15.87
CA GLY A 334 -1.79 20.34 -16.06
C GLY A 334 -1.12 19.90 -14.76
N ILE A 335 -1.66 20.27 -13.60
CA ILE A 335 -1.17 19.82 -12.30
C ILE A 335 -1.70 18.42 -11.98
N LEU A 336 -0.89 17.60 -11.32
CA LEU A 336 -1.30 16.28 -10.88
C LEU A 336 -2.46 16.38 -9.87
N ARG A 337 -3.64 15.87 -10.21
CA ARG A 337 -4.79 15.80 -9.30
C ARG A 337 -4.76 14.53 -8.48
N ARG A 338 -4.52 13.40 -9.14
CA ARG A 338 -4.39 12.07 -8.52
C ARG A 338 -3.49 11.17 -9.34
N SER A 339 -2.52 10.53 -8.71
CA SER A 339 -1.77 9.40 -9.25
C SER A 339 -2.05 8.18 -8.39
N ASN A 340 -2.31 7.04 -9.01
CA ASN A 340 -2.56 5.78 -8.32
C ASN A 340 -1.71 4.68 -8.95
N MET A 341 -0.76 4.18 -8.17
CA MET A 341 0.10 3.07 -8.51
C MET A 341 -0.33 1.86 -7.68
N ASN A 342 -0.76 0.78 -8.33
CA ASN A 342 -1.09 -0.48 -7.66
C ASN A 342 -0.15 -1.59 -8.13
N ILE A 343 0.25 -2.44 -7.20
CA ILE A 343 0.94 -3.70 -7.45
C ILE A 343 0.09 -4.83 -6.88
N PHE A 344 -0.36 -5.71 -7.77
CA PHE A 344 -1.12 -6.89 -7.39
C PHE A 344 -0.27 -8.15 -7.58
N LEU A 345 -0.46 -9.10 -6.67
CA LEU A 345 0.06 -10.45 -6.76
C LEU A 345 -1.12 -11.41 -6.89
N PHE A 346 -1.08 -12.23 -7.93
CA PHE A 346 -2.12 -13.21 -8.22
C PHE A 346 -1.52 -14.61 -8.19
N ASN A 347 -2.18 -15.49 -7.46
CA ASN A 347 -2.02 -16.93 -7.52
C ASN A 347 -3.36 -17.53 -7.98
N LYS A 348 -3.37 -18.79 -8.41
CA LYS A 348 -4.56 -19.52 -8.87
C LYS A 348 -5.77 -19.42 -7.93
N PHE A 349 -5.54 -19.25 -6.63
CA PHE A 349 -6.58 -19.25 -5.60
C PHE A 349 -6.80 -17.90 -4.92
N ALA A 350 -5.90 -16.93 -5.08
CA ALA A 350 -5.91 -15.73 -4.28
C ALA A 350 -5.30 -14.53 -4.99
N GLN A 351 -5.82 -13.34 -4.69
CA GLN A 351 -5.27 -12.05 -5.06
C GLN A 351 -4.83 -11.34 -3.78
N LEU A 352 -3.61 -10.80 -3.78
CA LEU A 352 -3.07 -9.97 -2.72
C LEU A 352 -2.79 -8.58 -3.28
N HIS A 353 -3.33 -7.55 -2.62
CA HIS A 353 -2.94 -6.17 -2.91
C HIS A 353 -1.61 -5.89 -2.19
N ALA A 354 -0.50 -6.04 -2.90
CA ALA A 354 0.83 -6.00 -2.30
C ALA A 354 1.23 -4.58 -1.89
N SER A 355 1.04 -3.62 -2.81
CA SER A 355 1.32 -2.20 -2.57
C SER A 355 0.37 -1.34 -3.39
N GLN A 356 -0.13 -0.27 -2.78
CA GLN A 356 -0.78 0.85 -3.43
C GLN A 356 -0.13 2.13 -2.94
N VAL A 357 0.18 3.04 -3.85
CA VAL A 357 0.60 4.39 -3.53
C VAL A 357 -0.28 5.35 -4.31
N VAL A 358 -1.04 6.16 -3.58
CA VAL A 358 -1.87 7.23 -4.12
C VAL A 358 -1.28 8.56 -3.72
N ILE A 359 -1.02 9.42 -4.70
CA ILE A 359 -0.64 10.82 -4.48
C ILE A 359 -1.82 11.67 -4.91
N GLU A 360 -2.27 12.56 -4.04
CA GLU A 360 -3.34 13.51 -4.32
C GLU A 360 -2.82 14.92 -4.13
N ALA A 361 -3.16 15.82 -5.06
CA ALA A 361 -2.81 17.23 -4.99
C ALA A 361 -4.00 18.10 -5.43
N GLN A 362 -4.19 19.25 -4.78
CA GLN A 362 -5.31 20.18 -4.97
C GLN A 362 -4.84 21.62 -4.70
N GLY A 363 -5.44 22.61 -5.37
CA GLY A 363 -5.25 24.03 -5.05
C GLY A 363 -3.81 24.51 -5.24
N LEU A 364 -3.07 23.92 -6.18
CA LEU A 364 -1.68 24.29 -6.53
C LEU A 364 -1.64 25.21 -7.76
N GLU A 365 -2.79 25.46 -8.37
CA GLU A 365 -2.95 26.29 -9.56
C GLU A 365 -2.46 27.73 -9.33
N SER A 366 -2.65 28.24 -8.11
CA SER A 366 -2.20 29.57 -7.68
C SER A 366 -0.67 29.72 -7.70
N ILE A 367 0.08 28.64 -7.51
CA ILE A 367 1.56 28.64 -7.51
C ILE A 367 2.10 28.91 -8.92
N ILE A 368 1.40 28.39 -9.93
CA ILE A 368 1.80 28.48 -11.34
C ILE A 368 1.05 29.64 -12.05
N ALA A 369 0.37 30.50 -11.29
CA ALA A 369 -0.45 31.60 -11.82
C ALA A 369 -1.51 31.14 -12.84
N THR A 370 -2.13 29.98 -12.57
CA THR A 370 -3.23 29.41 -13.36
C THR A 370 -4.54 29.45 -12.56
N SER A 371 -5.67 29.47 -13.25
CA SER A 371 -7.00 29.40 -12.63
C SER A 371 -7.37 27.96 -12.29
N ALA A 372 -8.06 27.76 -11.16
CA ALA A 372 -8.65 26.48 -10.80
C ALA A 372 -9.74 26.05 -11.80
N ASP A 373 -9.98 24.75 -11.87
CA ASP A 373 -11.07 24.20 -12.68
C ASP A 373 -12.45 24.50 -12.05
N GLU A 374 -13.52 24.49 -12.86
CA GLU A 374 -14.88 24.72 -12.38
C GLU A 374 -15.27 23.71 -11.27
N GLY A 375 -15.67 24.25 -10.11
CA GLY A 375 -15.95 23.48 -8.90
C GLY A 375 -14.77 23.27 -7.95
N GLU A 376 -13.57 23.77 -8.30
CA GLU A 376 -12.34 23.65 -7.50
C GLU A 376 -11.81 25.00 -6.98
N GLU A 377 -12.53 26.11 -7.22
CA GLU A 377 -12.09 27.47 -6.86
C GLU A 377 -11.95 27.72 -5.35
N ASN A 378 -12.72 27.00 -4.52
CA ASN A 378 -12.72 27.14 -3.06
C ASN A 378 -11.86 26.07 -2.35
N LEU A 379 -11.04 25.30 -3.09
CA LEU A 379 -10.20 24.26 -2.50
C LEU A 379 -8.87 24.85 -2.00
N ASP A 380 -8.56 24.58 -0.73
CA ASP A 380 -7.26 24.91 -0.16
C ASP A 380 -6.14 24.09 -0.80
N SER A 381 -4.94 24.68 -0.88
CA SER A 381 -3.73 23.99 -1.34
C SER A 381 -3.44 22.76 -0.47
N PHE A 382 -3.44 21.57 -1.06
CA PHE A 382 -3.26 20.31 -0.35
C PHE A 382 -2.44 19.35 -1.18
N ALA A 383 -1.51 18.64 -0.53
CA ALA A 383 -0.91 17.43 -1.09
C ALA A 383 -0.80 16.34 -0.04
N GLY A 384 -1.16 15.13 -0.41
CA GLY A 384 -1.16 13.98 0.48
C GLY A 384 -0.80 12.69 -0.23
N LEU A 385 -0.36 11.72 0.58
CA LEU A 385 -0.02 10.37 0.19
C LEU A 385 -0.90 9.39 0.97
N SER A 386 -1.57 8.49 0.27
CA SER A 386 -2.29 7.37 0.87
C SER A 386 -1.68 6.05 0.37
N ALA A 387 -1.42 5.12 1.27
CA ALA A 387 -0.81 3.84 0.91
C ALA A 387 -1.61 2.63 1.42
N ILE A 388 -1.61 1.56 0.63
CA ILE A 388 -2.04 0.22 1.06
C ILE A 388 -0.82 -0.69 0.96
N MET A 389 -0.53 -1.43 2.02
CA MET A 389 0.55 -2.41 2.01
C MET A 389 -0.01 -3.75 2.50
N LEU A 390 0.25 -4.85 1.78
CA LEU A 390 -0.21 -6.19 2.16
C LEU A 390 -1.68 -6.23 2.58
N ASP A 391 -2.55 -5.64 1.75
CA ASP A 391 -3.99 -5.51 1.99
C ASP A 391 -4.43 -4.61 3.17
N VAL A 392 -3.51 -3.93 3.84
CA VAL A 392 -3.78 -2.99 4.94
C VAL A 392 -3.62 -1.55 4.45
N GLN A 393 -4.71 -0.78 4.47
CA GLN A 393 -4.71 0.67 4.30
C GLN A 393 -4.02 1.30 5.51
N LEU A 394 -2.96 2.05 5.22
CA LEU A 394 -2.22 2.84 6.19
C LEU A 394 -2.89 4.19 6.39
N ARG A 395 -2.51 4.90 7.45
CA ARG A 395 -2.98 6.27 7.65
C ARG A 395 -2.42 7.15 6.52
N PRO A 396 -3.26 7.96 5.85
CA PRO A 396 -2.76 8.94 4.90
C PRO A 396 -1.76 9.91 5.58
N VAL A 397 -0.74 10.32 4.84
CA VAL A 397 0.27 11.28 5.25
C VAL A 397 0.06 12.56 4.46
N THR A 398 -0.05 13.69 5.14
CA THR A 398 -0.19 15.00 4.50
C THR A 398 1.18 15.63 4.31
N PHE A 399 1.55 15.93 3.06
CA PHE A 399 2.78 16.65 2.78
C PHE A 399 2.65 18.13 3.13
N PHE A 400 1.52 18.74 2.85
CA PHE A 400 1.18 20.08 3.35
C PHE A 400 -0.33 20.30 3.27
N GLN A 401 -0.81 21.22 4.10
CA GLN A 401 -2.20 21.67 4.06
C GLN A 401 -2.28 23.19 4.26
N GLY A 402 -2.87 23.87 3.29
CA GLY A 402 -2.94 25.32 3.20
C GLY A 402 -1.68 25.94 2.60
N TYR A 403 -1.84 27.15 2.06
CA TYR A 403 -0.77 27.88 1.38
C TYR A 403 0.40 28.24 2.33
N SER A 404 0.12 28.54 3.60
CA SER A 404 1.16 28.90 4.57
C SER A 404 2.12 27.75 4.88
N ASP A 405 1.61 26.52 5.05
CA ASP A 405 2.42 25.33 5.31
C ASP A 405 3.23 24.94 4.08
N LEU A 406 2.62 25.01 2.89
CA LEU A 406 3.31 24.84 1.62
C LEU A 406 4.51 25.80 1.49
N MET A 407 4.29 27.10 1.68
CA MET A 407 5.37 28.09 1.57
C MET A 407 6.46 27.85 2.63
N SER A 408 6.07 27.47 3.85
CA SER A 408 7.03 27.08 4.90
C SER A 408 7.93 25.93 4.44
N LYS A 409 7.36 24.87 3.85
CA LYS A 409 8.12 23.70 3.38
C LYS A 409 8.97 23.99 2.15
N MET A 410 8.48 24.85 1.26
CA MET A 410 9.22 25.28 0.08
C MET A 410 10.47 26.09 0.47
N PHE A 411 10.33 27.03 1.42
CA PHE A 411 11.47 27.84 1.89
C PHE A 411 12.43 27.07 2.80
N SER A 412 11.96 26.03 3.49
CA SER A 412 12.85 25.17 4.29
C SER A 412 13.73 24.24 3.46
N ALA A 413 13.53 24.16 2.14
CA ALA A 413 14.43 23.55 1.17
C ALA A 413 14.99 22.17 1.55
N THR A 414 14.19 21.28 2.14
CA THR A 414 14.66 19.92 2.44
C THR A 414 14.37 19.01 1.27
N GLY A 415 15.36 18.79 0.40
CA GLY A 415 15.40 17.66 -0.53
C GLY A 415 15.59 16.31 0.16
N ASP A 416 15.54 16.30 1.49
CA ASP A 416 15.72 15.11 2.31
C ASP A 416 14.51 14.17 2.19
N PRO A 417 14.76 12.85 2.07
CA PRO A 417 13.69 11.87 1.95
C PRO A 417 12.87 11.79 3.24
N ILE A 418 11.55 11.96 3.10
CA ILE A 418 10.57 11.72 4.16
C ILE A 418 10.26 10.23 4.20
N ASN A 419 10.51 9.59 5.35
CA ASN A 419 10.15 8.19 5.56
C ASN A 419 8.64 8.04 5.65
N VAL A 420 8.06 7.22 4.77
CA VAL A 420 6.62 6.92 4.73
C VAL A 420 6.32 5.69 5.58
N VAL A 421 7.06 4.61 5.36
CA VAL A 421 6.99 3.39 6.17
C VAL A 421 8.38 2.79 6.24
N LYS A 422 8.83 2.50 7.45
CA LYS A 422 10.03 1.70 7.67
C LYS A 422 9.70 0.65 8.72
N GLY A 423 10.10 -0.60 8.54
CA GLY A 423 9.85 -1.63 9.54
C GLY A 423 10.07 -3.07 9.11
N LEU A 424 10.05 -3.94 10.12
CA LEU A 424 10.15 -5.39 10.00
C LEU A 424 8.77 -6.02 10.16
N ILE A 425 8.41 -6.90 9.22
CA ILE A 425 7.09 -7.53 9.15
C ILE A 425 7.27 -9.05 9.10
N LEU A 426 6.57 -9.76 9.97
CA LEU A 426 6.42 -11.22 9.88
C LEU A 426 5.30 -11.56 8.91
N LEU A 427 5.66 -11.96 7.69
CA LEU A 427 4.72 -12.31 6.62
C LEU A 427 4.08 -13.68 6.82
N LEU A 428 4.89 -14.68 7.16
CA LEU A 428 4.49 -16.07 7.25
C LEU A 428 5.06 -16.68 8.52
N ASP A 429 4.22 -17.42 9.24
CA ASP A 429 4.62 -18.13 10.45
C ASP A 429 3.80 -19.41 10.54
N PHE A 430 4.33 -20.47 9.95
CA PHE A 430 3.73 -21.79 9.96
C PHE A 430 4.57 -22.70 10.83
N SER A 431 3.91 -23.45 11.72
CA SER A 431 4.54 -24.45 12.56
C SER A 431 3.57 -25.59 12.74
N GLN A 432 3.99 -26.79 12.38
CA GLN A 432 3.20 -28.00 12.54
C GLN A 432 4.09 -29.14 13.03
N ALA A 433 3.63 -29.82 14.09
CA ALA A 433 4.15 -31.12 14.47
C ALA A 433 3.26 -32.20 13.84
N ILE A 434 3.88 -33.06 13.03
CA ILE A 434 3.22 -34.11 12.26
C ILE A 434 3.70 -35.45 12.83
N GLN A 435 2.76 -36.24 13.33
CA GLN A 435 3.02 -37.62 13.72
C GLN A 435 3.08 -38.48 12.45
N LEU A 436 4.26 -39.02 12.13
CA LEU A 436 4.44 -39.90 10.97
C LEU A 436 3.86 -41.29 11.25
N GLN A 437 3.47 -41.99 10.19
CA GLN A 437 2.95 -43.36 10.28
C GLN A 437 3.95 -44.34 10.89
N SER A 438 5.25 -44.03 10.81
CA SER A 438 6.33 -44.79 11.47
C SER A 438 6.37 -44.63 13.00
N GLY A 439 5.58 -43.71 13.58
CA GLY A 439 5.64 -43.37 15.00
C GLY A 439 6.61 -42.24 15.35
N LEU A 440 7.35 -41.70 14.38
CA LEU A 440 8.27 -40.57 14.59
C LEU A 440 7.56 -39.22 14.52
N ILE A 441 8.11 -38.21 15.21
CA ILE A 441 7.59 -36.84 15.17
C ILE A 441 8.41 -36.04 14.16
N CYS A 442 7.73 -35.51 13.15
CA CYS A 442 8.29 -34.56 12.20
C CYS A 442 7.78 -33.16 12.54
N SER A 443 8.68 -32.22 12.82
CA SER A 443 8.35 -30.81 12.97
C SER A 443 8.69 -30.06 11.68
N ALA A 444 7.70 -29.34 11.14
CA ALA A 444 7.85 -28.47 9.99
C ALA A 444 7.58 -27.02 10.42
N GLU A 445 8.61 -26.19 10.38
CA GLU A 445 8.52 -24.75 10.64
C GLU A 445 8.83 -24.00 9.34
N PHE A 446 7.93 -23.09 8.92
CA PHE A 446 8.18 -22.19 7.81
C PHE A 446 7.90 -20.76 8.23
N LYS A 447 8.93 -19.91 8.19
CA LYS A 447 8.86 -18.51 8.60
C LYS A 447 9.29 -17.62 7.47
N GLY A 448 8.54 -16.56 7.23
CA GLY A 448 8.83 -15.54 6.24
C GLY A 448 8.81 -14.18 6.90
N GLY A 449 9.91 -13.45 6.79
CA GLY A 449 10.01 -12.06 7.23
C GLY A 449 10.25 -11.16 6.03
N MET A 450 9.89 -9.90 6.17
CA MET A 450 10.20 -8.86 5.21
C MET A 450 10.56 -7.56 5.92
N THR A 451 11.52 -6.83 5.37
CA THR A 451 11.75 -5.43 5.68
C THR A 451 11.15 -4.57 4.59
N ILE A 452 10.60 -3.43 4.99
CA ILE A 452 10.18 -2.37 4.08
C ILE A 452 10.82 -1.08 4.54
N ASP A 453 11.35 -0.32 3.60
CA ASP A 453 11.84 1.04 3.74
C ASP A 453 11.37 1.84 2.53
N ALA A 454 10.22 2.48 2.69
CA ALA A 454 9.58 3.34 1.70
C ALA A 454 9.79 4.80 2.10
N SER A 455 10.46 5.56 1.24
CA SER A 455 10.76 6.98 1.45
C SER A 455 10.45 7.78 0.19
N GLY A 456 10.06 9.03 0.37
CA GLY A 456 9.75 9.97 -0.71
C GLY A 456 10.52 11.27 -0.55
N GLY A 457 11.20 11.72 -1.59
CA GLY A 457 11.83 13.04 -1.67
C GLY A 457 11.25 13.83 -2.83
N MET A 458 11.07 15.13 -2.64
CA MET A 458 10.62 16.06 -3.68
C MET A 458 11.59 17.24 -3.74
N GLU A 459 12.17 17.44 -4.91
CA GLU A 459 12.96 18.61 -5.27
C GLU A 459 12.06 19.50 -6.14
N PHE A 460 11.86 20.76 -5.77
CA PHE A 460 11.01 21.69 -6.50
C PHE A 460 11.74 23.02 -6.66
N SER A 461 11.85 23.50 -7.91
CA SER A 461 12.45 24.80 -8.21
C SER A 461 11.56 25.61 -9.15
N LEU A 462 11.04 26.74 -8.65
CA LEU A 462 10.33 27.72 -9.48
C LEU A 462 11.27 28.42 -10.47
N TRP A 463 12.56 28.57 -10.12
CA TRP A 463 13.54 29.26 -10.95
C TRP A 463 13.89 28.46 -12.19
N TYR A 464 14.18 27.17 -12.01
CA TYR A 464 14.43 26.25 -13.13
C TYR A 464 13.14 25.76 -13.79
N ARG A 465 11.97 26.00 -13.17
CA ARG A 465 10.67 25.46 -13.59
C ARG A 465 10.69 23.94 -13.73
N GLU A 466 11.38 23.29 -12.79
CA GLU A 466 11.52 21.84 -12.74
C GLU A 466 11.11 21.30 -11.37
N SER A 467 10.50 20.12 -11.40
CA SER A 467 10.22 19.32 -10.21
C SER A 467 10.68 17.90 -10.42
N LYS A 468 11.41 17.36 -9.45
CA LYS A 468 11.85 15.98 -9.44
C LYS A 468 11.37 15.31 -8.17
N THR A 469 10.51 14.31 -8.32
CA THR A 469 10.03 13.48 -7.21
C THR A 469 10.66 12.10 -7.31
N LYS A 470 11.25 11.62 -6.21
CA LYS A 470 11.86 10.29 -6.11
C LYS A 470 11.19 9.53 -4.97
N VAL A 471 10.48 8.45 -5.29
CA VAL A 471 9.93 7.52 -4.30
C VAL A 471 10.77 6.25 -4.34
N LYS A 472 11.52 5.99 -3.28
CA LYS A 472 12.37 4.81 -3.14
C LYS A 472 11.65 3.78 -2.30
N ASN A 473 11.43 2.59 -2.85
CA ASN A 473 10.89 1.46 -2.12
C ASN A 473 11.95 0.36 -2.05
N ARG A 474 12.55 0.20 -0.87
CA ARG A 474 13.55 -0.81 -0.59
C ARG A 474 12.94 -1.85 0.33
N GLY A 475 13.23 -3.12 0.08
CA GLY A 475 12.82 -4.18 0.97
C GLY A 475 13.66 -5.44 0.79
N ALA A 476 13.76 -6.23 1.85
CA ALA A 476 14.36 -7.54 1.79
C ALA A 476 13.38 -8.56 2.32
N VAL A 477 13.29 -9.71 1.66
CA VAL A 477 12.47 -10.85 2.09
C VAL A 477 13.41 -11.99 2.43
N ALA A 478 13.21 -12.60 3.60
CA ALA A 478 13.87 -13.83 3.96
C ALA A 478 12.85 -14.88 4.36
N MET A 479 12.96 -16.06 3.78
CA MET A 479 12.14 -17.23 4.10
C MET A 479 13.04 -18.32 4.66
N VAL A 480 12.71 -18.84 5.85
CA VAL A 480 13.41 -19.91 6.53
C VAL A 480 12.45 -21.08 6.71
N GLY A 481 12.76 -22.20 6.08
CA GLY A 481 12.10 -23.48 6.28
C GLY A 481 13.00 -24.39 7.11
N ASN A 482 12.45 -25.03 8.14
CA ASN A 482 13.15 -25.98 8.99
C ASN A 482 12.28 -27.22 9.16
N PHE A 483 12.81 -28.37 8.72
CA PHE A 483 12.16 -29.67 8.84
C PHE A 483 13.05 -30.54 9.72
N VAL A 484 12.53 -31.01 10.85
CA VAL A 484 13.28 -31.86 11.79
C VAL A 484 12.47 -33.11 12.10
N VAL A 485 13.08 -34.27 11.87
CA VAL A 485 12.54 -35.57 12.28
C VAL A 485 13.33 -36.02 13.52
N ASP A 486 12.61 -36.18 14.62
CA ASP A 486 13.16 -36.64 15.88
C ASP A 486 12.79 -38.10 16.12
N ALA A 487 13.81 -38.93 16.30
CA ALA A 487 13.68 -40.35 16.62
C ALA A 487 14.27 -40.70 17.98
N MET A 488 14.35 -39.76 18.93
CA MET A 488 14.93 -39.85 20.29
C MET A 488 16.43 -40.20 20.36
N PHE A 489 16.90 -41.12 19.51
CA PHE A 489 18.30 -41.55 19.38
C PHE A 489 18.99 -40.96 18.15
N VAL A 490 18.26 -40.34 17.23
CA VAL A 490 18.82 -39.61 16.09
C VAL A 490 17.91 -38.44 15.73
N ASN A 491 18.52 -37.29 15.45
CA ASN A 491 17.87 -36.08 14.98
C ASN A 491 18.36 -35.76 13.58
N SER A 492 17.47 -35.78 12.60
CA SER A 492 17.79 -35.41 11.22
C SER A 492 17.02 -34.15 10.85
N GLY A 493 17.73 -33.16 10.31
CA GLY A 493 17.15 -31.87 9.97
C GLY A 493 17.60 -31.33 8.62
N LEU A 494 16.67 -30.60 7.99
CA LEU A 494 16.87 -29.84 6.77
C LEU A 494 16.42 -28.41 7.01
N GLU A 495 17.37 -27.48 6.92
CA GLU A 495 17.12 -26.05 6.96
C GLU A 495 17.35 -25.45 5.56
N THR A 496 16.36 -24.70 5.08
CA THR A 496 16.42 -23.99 3.80
C THR A 496 16.16 -22.52 4.03
N THR A 497 17.08 -21.66 3.60
CA THR A 497 16.94 -20.21 3.70
C THR A 497 16.98 -19.60 2.32
N THR A 498 15.97 -18.81 1.97
CA THR A 498 15.90 -18.07 0.71
C THR A 498 15.81 -16.58 1.02
N GLU A 499 16.66 -15.79 0.36
CA GLU A 499 16.75 -14.35 0.56
C GLU A 499 16.64 -13.64 -0.78
N ILE A 500 15.83 -12.59 -0.80
CA ILE A 500 15.65 -11.69 -1.93
C ILE A 500 15.78 -10.28 -1.38
N GLU A 501 16.70 -9.50 -1.92
CA GLU A 501 16.73 -8.05 -1.71
C GLU A 501 16.04 -7.43 -2.94
N ALA A 502 15.23 -6.40 -2.76
CA ALA A 502 14.52 -5.74 -3.85
C ALA A 502 14.50 -4.23 -3.63
N MET A 503 14.78 -3.49 -4.69
CA MET A 503 14.70 -2.04 -4.67
C MET A 503 14.03 -1.57 -5.97
N LEU A 504 12.97 -0.80 -5.79
CA LEU A 504 12.13 -0.24 -6.84
C LEU A 504 12.06 1.26 -6.64
N ASP A 505 12.62 2.01 -7.58
CA ASP A 505 12.66 3.46 -7.57
C ASP A 505 11.65 4.00 -8.59
N PHE A 506 10.76 4.86 -8.13
CA PHE A 506 9.84 5.61 -8.98
C PHE A 506 10.29 7.06 -9.05
N VAL A 507 10.72 7.49 -10.23
CA VAL A 507 11.24 8.84 -10.47
C VAL A 507 10.27 9.56 -11.41
N THR A 508 9.82 10.74 -10.99
CA THR A 508 9.01 11.64 -11.82
C THR A 508 9.78 12.93 -12.01
N THR A 509 10.04 13.29 -13.27
CA THR A 509 10.66 14.54 -13.66
C THR A 509 9.64 15.36 -14.42
N VAL A 510 9.34 16.57 -13.93
CA VAL A 510 8.37 17.50 -14.51
C VAL A 510 9.12 18.77 -14.90
N LYS A 511 9.06 19.15 -16.18
CA LYS A 511 9.46 20.48 -16.65
C LYS A 511 8.20 21.27 -16.98
N PHE A 512 7.92 22.30 -16.19
CA PHE A 512 6.71 23.12 -16.31
C PHE A 512 6.98 24.49 -16.93
N SER A 513 7.93 24.57 -17.85
CA SER A 513 8.32 25.81 -18.53
C SER A 513 7.29 26.30 -19.56
N GLN A 514 6.66 25.38 -20.29
CA GLN A 514 5.61 25.61 -21.29
C GLN A 514 4.49 24.57 -21.09
N TYR A 515 3.25 24.97 -21.37
CA TYR A 515 2.10 24.06 -21.37
C TYR A 515 1.93 23.43 -22.77
N PRO A 516 1.68 22.11 -22.89
CA PRO A 516 1.57 21.11 -21.83
C PRO A 516 2.93 20.78 -21.18
N PHE A 517 2.92 20.56 -19.86
CA PHE A 517 4.15 20.25 -19.12
C PHE A 517 4.77 18.95 -19.60
N LEU A 518 6.10 18.91 -19.68
CA LEU A 518 6.83 17.68 -19.97
C LEU A 518 6.95 16.86 -18.70
N VAL A 519 6.29 15.71 -18.69
CA VAL A 519 6.31 14.77 -17.57
C VAL A 519 6.94 13.46 -18.01
N CYS A 520 8.09 13.14 -17.45
CA CYS A 520 8.72 11.84 -17.62
C CYS A 520 8.68 11.05 -16.31
N MET A 521 8.11 9.86 -16.37
CA MET A 521 8.05 8.91 -15.26
C MET A 521 8.84 7.66 -15.59
N GLN A 522 9.64 7.22 -14.63
CA GLN A 522 10.46 6.03 -14.69
C GLN A 522 10.15 5.13 -13.50
N MET A 523 9.95 3.84 -13.77
CA MET A 523 9.86 2.80 -12.76
C MET A 523 11.04 1.87 -12.95
N ASP A 524 12.07 2.07 -12.15
CA ASP A 524 13.34 1.36 -12.25
C ASP A 524 13.47 0.32 -11.14
N LYS A 525 13.76 -0.92 -11.52
CA LYS A 525 14.06 -2.01 -10.60
C LYS A 525 15.56 -2.27 -10.65
N THR A 526 16.23 -2.03 -9.54
CA THR A 526 17.68 -2.21 -9.46
C THR A 526 18.06 -3.68 -9.45
N GLU A 527 19.27 -3.95 -9.92
CA GLU A 527 19.88 -5.27 -9.82
C GLU A 527 20.00 -5.70 -8.36
N SER A 528 19.64 -6.95 -8.07
CA SER A 528 19.54 -7.43 -6.70
C SER A 528 19.99 -8.88 -6.50
N PRO A 529 20.64 -9.20 -5.37
CA PRO A 529 21.09 -10.55 -5.09
C PRO A 529 19.92 -11.47 -4.67
N PHE A 530 19.91 -12.67 -5.23
CA PHE A 530 19.07 -13.79 -4.82
C PHE A 530 19.93 -14.90 -4.22
N ARG A 531 19.75 -15.20 -2.93
CA ARG A 531 20.60 -16.16 -2.21
C ARG A 531 19.76 -17.31 -1.68
N GLN A 532 20.28 -18.52 -1.87
CA GLN A 532 19.69 -19.75 -1.33
C GLN A 532 20.74 -20.51 -0.53
N TYR A 533 20.39 -20.88 0.69
CA TYR A 533 21.20 -21.66 1.60
C TYR A 533 20.45 -22.94 1.96
N LEU A 534 21.16 -24.06 1.93
CA LEU A 534 20.61 -25.35 2.32
C LEU A 534 21.59 -26.01 3.28
N THR A 535 21.13 -26.28 4.49
CA THR A 535 21.88 -26.97 5.54
C THR A 535 21.17 -28.27 5.87
N LYS A 536 21.85 -29.38 5.68
CA LYS A 536 21.42 -30.70 6.14
C LYS A 536 22.26 -31.08 7.34
N TYR A 537 21.63 -31.60 8.39
CA TYR A 537 22.36 -32.10 9.54
C TYR A 537 21.75 -33.39 10.09
N GLU A 538 22.62 -34.24 10.61
CA GLU A 538 22.25 -35.45 11.34
C GLU A 538 23.05 -35.46 12.64
N SER A 539 22.35 -35.52 13.76
CA SER A 539 22.95 -35.54 15.09
C SER A 539 22.49 -36.78 15.86
N LEU A 540 23.46 -37.40 16.53
CA LEU A 540 23.24 -38.42 17.54
C LEU A 540 23.32 -37.74 18.93
N PRO A 541 22.71 -38.31 19.98
CA PRO A 541 22.77 -37.80 21.35
C PRO A 541 24.20 -37.55 21.85
N SER A 542 25.16 -38.34 21.36
CA SER A 542 26.58 -38.19 21.64
C SER A 542 27.40 -38.36 20.37
N GLY A 543 28.33 -37.44 20.11
CA GLY A 543 29.24 -37.49 18.96
C GLY A 543 29.25 -36.22 18.13
N LYS A 544 30.07 -36.19 17.08
CA LYS A 544 30.10 -35.08 16.13
C LYS A 544 28.91 -35.20 15.17
N PRO A 545 28.09 -34.14 15.02
CA PRO A 545 27.01 -34.16 14.04
C PRO A 545 27.58 -34.13 12.61
N TYR A 546 26.92 -34.83 11.69
CA TYR A 546 27.15 -34.65 10.27
C TYR A 546 26.44 -33.35 9.83
N ILE A 547 27.15 -32.46 9.14
CA ILE A 547 26.59 -31.20 8.64
C ILE A 547 27.06 -30.99 7.21
N SER A 548 26.12 -30.83 6.28
CA SER A 548 26.37 -30.48 4.88
C SER A 548 25.71 -29.15 4.57
N ARG A 549 26.49 -28.20 4.05
CA ARG A 549 26.00 -26.85 3.67
C ARG A 549 26.22 -26.62 2.18
N LYS A 550 25.16 -26.17 1.51
CA LYS A 550 25.20 -25.72 0.12
C LYS A 550 24.72 -24.28 0.04
N ARG A 551 25.37 -23.48 -0.80
CA ARG A 551 25.02 -22.09 -1.07
C ARG A 551 24.91 -21.89 -2.56
N LYS A 552 23.84 -21.24 -2.99
CA LYS A 552 23.65 -20.75 -4.36
C LYS A 552 23.40 -19.25 -4.29
N VAL A 553 24.14 -18.48 -5.08
CA VAL A 553 23.96 -17.04 -5.20
C VAL A 553 23.74 -16.75 -6.67
N ASN A 554 22.57 -16.21 -6.97
CA ASN A 554 22.23 -15.68 -8.28
C ASN A 554 22.00 -14.17 -8.12
N LEU A 555 21.94 -13.49 -9.24
CA LEU A 555 21.74 -12.05 -9.29
C LEU A 555 20.60 -11.78 -10.27
N LEU A 556 19.58 -11.10 -9.79
CA LEU A 556 18.39 -10.74 -10.55
C LEU A 556 18.69 -9.45 -11.30
N ALA A 557 18.69 -9.52 -12.63
CA ALA A 557 18.98 -8.38 -13.48
C ALA A 557 18.01 -7.21 -13.20
N GLY A 558 18.59 -6.01 -13.15
CA GLY A 558 17.84 -4.76 -13.12
C GLY A 558 17.06 -4.54 -14.42
N SER A 559 15.98 -3.78 -14.34
CA SER A 559 15.13 -3.47 -15.50
C SER A 559 14.24 -2.27 -15.24
N GLU A 560 14.08 -1.39 -16.23
CA GLU A 560 12.99 -0.42 -16.24
C GLU A 560 11.70 -1.08 -16.75
N TYR A 561 10.57 -0.68 -16.16
CA TYR A 561 9.25 -1.13 -16.58
C TYR A 561 8.56 -0.06 -17.43
N PRO A 562 8.04 -0.42 -18.62
CA PRO A 562 7.41 0.54 -19.50
C PRO A 562 6.09 1.05 -18.92
N LEU A 563 5.79 2.32 -19.15
CA LEU A 563 4.49 2.91 -18.87
C LEU A 563 3.72 3.07 -20.20
N HIS A 564 2.79 4.02 -20.26
CA HIS A 564 2.09 4.34 -21.50
C HIS A 564 3.03 4.98 -22.53
N GLN A 565 2.72 4.80 -23.82
CA GLN A 565 3.58 5.23 -24.92
C GLN A 565 3.85 6.74 -24.91
N GLU A 566 2.87 7.56 -24.50
CA GLU A 566 3.03 9.02 -24.46
C GLU A 566 4.08 9.43 -23.43
N ASN A 567 4.16 8.75 -22.28
CA ASN A 567 5.25 8.93 -21.32
C ASN A 567 6.61 8.59 -21.92
N SER A 568 6.73 7.51 -22.70
CA SER A 568 8.00 7.19 -23.39
C SER A 568 8.40 8.27 -24.40
N ASN A 569 7.44 8.90 -25.07
CA ASN A 569 7.69 10.03 -25.96
C ASN A 569 8.15 11.27 -25.17
N MET A 570 7.50 11.60 -24.06
CA MET A 570 7.90 12.70 -23.17
C MET A 570 9.29 12.47 -22.56
N CYS A 571 9.60 11.24 -22.11
CA CYS A 571 10.92 10.89 -21.60
C CYS A 571 12.01 11.04 -22.67
N ARG A 572 11.72 10.76 -23.94
CA ARG A 572 12.66 10.99 -25.02
C ARG A 572 13.00 12.46 -25.20
N GLU A 573 12.06 13.37 -24.95
CA GLU A 573 12.29 14.82 -24.99
C GLU A 573 13.01 15.33 -23.73
N VAL A 574 12.67 14.79 -22.55
CA VAL A 574 13.35 15.15 -21.30
C VAL A 574 14.81 14.72 -21.32
N PHE A 575 15.10 13.54 -21.87
CA PHE A 575 16.45 12.98 -22.01
C PHE A 575 17.01 13.11 -23.43
N SER A 576 16.41 13.96 -24.29
CA SER A 576 17.03 14.21 -25.59
C SER A 576 18.38 14.87 -25.34
N ASP A 577 19.43 14.33 -25.96
CA ASP A 577 20.78 14.89 -25.96
C ASP A 577 20.79 16.27 -26.63
N GLN A 578 20.24 17.30 -25.98
CA GLN A 578 20.85 18.62 -26.05
C GLN A 578 22.14 18.48 -25.24
N ALA A 579 23.15 17.94 -25.93
CA ALA A 579 24.53 18.14 -25.57
C ALA A 579 24.72 19.59 -25.12
N ASP A 580 25.51 19.76 -24.08
CA ASP A 580 26.13 21.00 -23.62
C ASP A 580 26.87 21.73 -24.77
N LEU A 581 26.13 22.24 -25.76
CA LEU A 581 26.64 23.13 -26.81
C LEU A 581 26.89 24.54 -26.28
N SER A 582 26.63 24.77 -24.98
CA SER A 582 27.00 25.99 -24.25
C SER A 582 28.37 25.92 -23.55
N GLU A 583 29.05 24.76 -23.52
CA GLU A 583 30.44 24.67 -23.01
C GLU A 583 31.50 24.68 -24.12
N ALA A 584 31.13 24.96 -25.36
CA ALA A 584 32.06 25.17 -26.48
C ALA A 584 32.33 26.66 -26.77
N TRP A 585 32.29 27.51 -25.74
CA TRP A 585 32.79 28.89 -25.81
C TRP A 585 33.47 29.26 -24.48
N PHE A 586 34.68 28.73 -24.26
CA PHE A 586 35.84 29.46 -23.73
C PHE A 586 37.13 28.69 -24.01
#